data_AF-A0A8T5KW62-F1
#
_entry.id   AF-A0A8T5KW62-F1
#
_cell.length_a   1.000
_cell.length_b   1.000
_cell.length_c   1.000
_cell.angle_alpha   90.00
_cell.angle_beta   90.00
_cell.angle_gamma   90.00
#
_symmetry.space_group_name_H-M   'P 1'
#
loop_
_entity.id
_entity.type
_entity.pdbx_description
1 polymer ?
#
loop_
_entity_poly.entity_id
_entity_poly.type
_entity_poly.pdbx_seq_one_letter_code
_entity_poly.pdbx_strand_id
1 'polypeptide(L)'
;MRFLLSVDTEADFWKYIQNPFYSFSKIYQIKWRLNKIRGKFIYAKNRQGLKNLVTFFKENQIPATFNITVHLYLKSCNGWPHFNELKPKAKWFFKKNWYYWDPKSGYSEYPGLYLGDFIEKEMKNNPLFDLGIHGFAHECWPLEESKIVDSGIRAAKNAANKIGVSPVSCSSPFNITEDKSNPSVLYSALRKNGFKIIRYTGLEDFPKKMTHKFKVIPPFKRYGLTFVHVSSTFDGTSKPGRIKRILKDIEENANKRDKNAVYCLCCHDFTFKSLKNLKIILNTVLKLKKKGKIELINMRDLLKNGNED
;
A
#
# COMPACT_ATOMS: atom_id res chain seq x y z
N MET A 1 0.63 22.82 -4.75
CA MET A 1 0.67 21.35 -4.86
C MET A 1 0.33 20.73 -3.52
N ARG A 2 -0.27 19.54 -3.50
CA ARG A 2 -0.48 18.73 -2.31
C ARG A 2 0.53 17.59 -2.25
N PHE A 3 1.00 17.22 -1.06
CA PHE A 3 1.89 16.08 -0.83
C PHE A 3 1.13 15.00 -0.08
N LEU A 4 1.23 13.77 -0.58
CA LEU A 4 0.56 12.60 -0.03
C LEU A 4 1.58 11.50 0.21
N LEU A 5 1.67 11.04 1.46
CA LEU A 5 2.48 9.88 1.83
C LEU A 5 1.61 8.62 1.83
N SER A 6 2.00 7.64 1.02
CA SER A 6 1.33 6.34 0.93
C SER A 6 2.27 5.24 1.43
N VAL A 7 1.86 4.50 2.45
CA VAL A 7 2.65 3.46 3.12
C VAL A 7 2.02 2.10 2.89
N ASP A 8 2.63 1.28 2.03
CA ASP A 8 2.26 -0.12 1.87
C ASP A 8 2.71 -0.86 3.14
N THR A 9 1.73 -1.31 3.91
CA THR A 9 1.97 -2.01 5.17
C THR A 9 1.92 -3.50 4.90
N GLU A 10 3.11 -4.09 4.87
CA GLU A 10 3.34 -5.51 4.57
C GLU A 10 4.09 -6.21 5.70
N ALA A 11 4.47 -5.52 6.78
CA ALA A 11 5.06 -6.05 8.01
C ALA A 11 5.98 -7.27 7.81
N ASP A 12 5.57 -8.47 8.23
CA ASP A 12 6.27 -9.72 7.93
C ASP A 12 5.69 -10.50 6.74
N PHE A 13 4.55 -10.05 6.18
CA PHE A 13 3.89 -10.64 5.00
C PHE A 13 4.82 -10.73 3.80
N TRP A 14 5.60 -9.67 3.55
CA TRP A 14 6.47 -9.61 2.38
C TRP A 14 7.37 -10.84 2.29
N LYS A 15 7.74 -11.52 3.39
CA LYS A 15 8.57 -12.75 3.40
C LYS A 15 7.95 -13.94 2.66
N TYR A 16 6.64 -14.00 2.58
CA TYR A 16 5.89 -15.17 2.11
C TYR A 16 5.31 -14.97 0.71
N ILE A 17 5.33 -13.74 0.21
CA ILE A 17 4.70 -13.37 -1.05
C ILE A 17 5.69 -13.48 -2.20
N GLN A 18 5.20 -14.09 -3.29
CA GLN A 18 5.89 -14.18 -4.57
C GLN A 18 5.46 -13.03 -5.46
N ASN A 19 6.41 -12.51 -6.23
CA ASN A 19 6.10 -11.45 -7.18
C ASN A 19 5.68 -12.08 -8.53
N PRO A 20 4.53 -11.69 -9.10
CA PRO A 20 3.99 -12.28 -10.33
C PRO A 20 4.97 -12.24 -11.51
N PHE A 21 5.87 -11.26 -11.57
CA PHE A 21 6.87 -11.16 -12.63
C PHE A 21 7.99 -12.21 -12.53
N TYR A 22 8.28 -12.69 -11.32
CA TYR A 22 9.31 -13.71 -11.10
C TYR A 22 8.76 -15.14 -11.24
N SER A 23 7.44 -15.29 -11.27
CA SER A 23 6.77 -16.59 -11.32
C SER A 23 7.09 -17.39 -12.59
N PHE A 24 7.44 -16.74 -13.71
CA PHE A 24 7.64 -17.42 -15.00
C PHE A 24 9.09 -17.79 -15.32
N SER A 25 10.07 -17.48 -14.46
CA SER A 25 11.48 -17.75 -14.71
C SER A 25 12.17 -18.41 -13.53
N LYS A 26 12.77 -19.59 -13.76
CA LYS A 26 13.50 -20.35 -12.74
C LYS A 26 14.62 -19.54 -12.06
N ILE A 27 15.35 -18.73 -12.83
CA ILE A 27 16.45 -17.91 -12.31
C ILE A 27 15.92 -16.87 -11.31
N TYR A 28 14.83 -16.21 -11.66
CA TYR A 28 14.21 -15.22 -10.77
C TYR A 28 13.57 -15.88 -9.54
N GLN A 29 13.01 -17.08 -9.67
CA GLN A 29 12.54 -17.87 -8.52
C GLN A 29 13.69 -18.22 -7.56
N ILE A 30 14.86 -18.61 -8.07
CA ILE A 30 16.06 -18.87 -7.25
C ILE A 30 16.51 -17.57 -6.56
N LYS A 31 16.64 -16.47 -7.30
CA LYS A 31 16.99 -15.15 -6.74
C LYS A 31 16.02 -14.72 -5.64
N TRP A 32 14.72 -14.94 -5.85
CA TRP A 32 13.69 -14.69 -4.85
C TRP A 32 13.91 -15.53 -3.60
N ARG A 33 14.15 -16.84 -3.72
CA ARG A 33 14.46 -17.73 -2.58
C ARG A 33 15.69 -17.25 -1.80
N LEU A 34 16.77 -16.89 -2.50
CA LEU A 34 17.99 -16.36 -1.86
C LEU A 34 17.73 -15.04 -1.12
N ASN A 35 16.96 -14.14 -1.73
CA ASN A 35 16.55 -12.89 -1.09
C ASN A 35 15.68 -13.14 0.15
N LYS A 36 14.84 -14.19 0.16
CA LYS A 36 14.07 -14.58 1.36
C LYS A 36 14.94 -15.15 2.46
N ILE A 37 15.92 -15.99 2.12
CA ILE A 37 16.86 -16.54 3.12
C ILE A 37 17.61 -15.39 3.79
N ARG A 38 18.20 -14.50 3.00
CA ARG A 38 18.80 -13.24 3.51
C ARG A 38 17.78 -12.44 4.32
N GLY A 39 16.56 -12.37 3.82
CA GLY A 39 15.42 -11.74 4.46
C GLY A 39 15.07 -12.25 5.86
N LYS A 40 15.31 -13.53 6.16
CA LYS A 40 15.05 -14.06 7.51
C LYS A 40 16.03 -13.53 8.55
N PHE A 41 17.27 -13.25 8.16
CA PHE A 41 18.31 -12.75 9.06
C PHE A 41 18.32 -11.22 9.19
N ILE A 42 17.88 -10.50 8.14
CA ILE A 42 17.99 -9.04 8.10
C ILE A 42 16.70 -8.36 8.62
N TYR A 43 15.56 -9.06 8.72
CA TYR A 43 14.28 -8.43 9.06
C TYR A 43 13.73 -8.95 10.38
N ALA A 44 13.77 -8.08 11.39
CA ALA A 44 13.23 -8.33 12.72
C ALA A 44 11.77 -8.78 12.63
N LYS A 45 11.42 -9.85 13.36
CA LYS A 45 10.06 -10.37 13.49
C LYS A 45 9.27 -9.54 14.50
N ASN A 46 9.10 -8.25 14.25
CA ASN A 46 8.40 -7.37 15.19
C ASN A 46 7.75 -6.16 14.50
N ARG A 47 6.87 -5.49 15.24
CA ARG A 47 6.16 -4.28 14.81
C ARG A 47 6.97 -3.01 15.02
N GLN A 48 8.22 -3.09 15.49
CA GLN A 48 8.95 -1.92 15.96
C GLN A 48 9.14 -0.89 14.85
N GLY A 49 9.35 -1.35 13.62
CA GLY A 49 9.44 -0.48 12.45
C GLY A 49 8.19 0.35 12.22
N LEU A 50 7.03 -0.31 12.17
CA LEU A 50 5.74 0.36 12.02
C LEU A 50 5.45 1.28 13.21
N LYS A 51 5.72 0.82 14.44
CA LYS A 51 5.57 1.65 15.65
C LYS A 51 6.38 2.95 15.55
N ASN A 52 7.64 2.86 15.16
CA ASN A 52 8.51 4.03 15.01
C ASN A 52 8.00 5.00 13.92
N LEU A 53 7.46 4.47 12.81
CA LEU A 53 6.86 5.30 11.76
C LEU A 53 5.60 6.01 12.25
N VAL A 54 4.69 5.28 12.88
CA VAL A 54 3.43 5.82 13.43
C VAL A 54 3.73 6.90 14.46
N THR A 55 4.63 6.64 15.41
CA THR A 55 5.08 7.63 16.40
C THR A 55 5.65 8.87 15.72
N PHE A 56 6.56 8.70 14.76
CA PHE A 56 7.16 9.83 14.05
C PHE A 56 6.11 10.67 13.31
N PHE A 57 5.14 10.05 12.63
CA PHE A 57 4.09 10.79 11.92
C PHE A 57 3.15 11.54 12.89
N LYS A 58 2.80 10.93 14.04
CA LYS A 58 2.01 11.59 15.09
C LYS A 58 2.74 12.82 15.65
N GLU A 59 4.01 12.65 16.05
CA GLU A 59 4.83 13.72 16.63
C GLU A 59 5.01 14.90 15.68
N ASN A 60 5.07 14.64 14.37
CA ASN A 60 5.32 15.66 13.36
C ASN A 60 4.06 16.11 12.60
N GLN A 61 2.86 15.69 13.04
CA GLN A 61 1.58 16.03 12.41
C GLN A 61 1.58 15.77 10.89
N ILE A 62 2.04 14.58 10.49
CA ILE A 62 2.14 14.16 9.09
C ILE A 62 0.95 13.25 8.76
N PRO A 63 0.01 13.71 7.92
CA PRO A 63 -1.01 12.84 7.35
C PRO A 63 -0.39 11.73 6.49
N ALA A 64 -0.92 10.52 6.60
CA ALA A 64 -0.45 9.37 5.85
C ALA A 64 -1.60 8.43 5.49
N THR A 65 -1.49 7.78 4.35
CA THR A 65 -2.38 6.67 3.95
C THR A 65 -1.64 5.36 4.14
N PHE A 66 -2.09 4.52 5.06
CA PHE A 66 -1.57 3.16 5.22
C PHE A 66 -2.40 2.21 4.36
N ASN A 67 -1.83 1.69 3.28
CA ASN A 67 -2.46 0.61 2.51
C ASN A 67 -2.08 -0.70 3.17
N ILE A 68 -2.99 -1.28 3.93
CA ILE A 68 -2.69 -2.41 4.79
C ILE A 68 -3.01 -3.71 4.05
N THR A 69 -2.03 -4.61 3.95
CA THR A 69 -2.29 -6.00 3.54
C THR A 69 -3.31 -6.56 4.52
N VAL A 70 -4.49 -6.90 4.04
CA VAL A 70 -5.69 -6.93 4.88
C VAL A 70 -5.63 -7.96 5.99
N HIS A 71 -4.96 -9.09 5.78
CA HIS A 71 -4.77 -10.05 6.86
C HIS A 71 -4.09 -9.42 8.11
N LEU A 72 -3.31 -8.35 7.94
CA LEU A 72 -2.76 -7.59 9.05
C LEU A 72 -3.84 -6.86 9.88
N TYR A 73 -5.05 -6.62 9.37
CA TYR A 73 -6.18 -6.14 10.19
C TYR A 73 -6.63 -7.17 11.22
N LEU A 74 -6.29 -8.45 11.04
CA LEU A 74 -6.69 -9.51 11.96
C LEU A 74 -5.89 -9.44 13.26
N LYS A 75 -6.56 -9.77 14.36
CA LYS A 75 -5.93 -10.09 15.66
C LYS A 75 -5.52 -11.55 15.73
N SER A 76 -6.29 -12.43 15.08
CA SER A 76 -6.02 -13.86 14.96
C SER A 76 -6.78 -14.45 13.79
N CYS A 77 -6.40 -15.65 13.34
CA CYS A 77 -7.15 -16.47 12.40
C CYS A 77 -6.91 -17.96 12.65
N ASN A 78 -7.81 -18.82 12.14
CA ASN A 78 -7.63 -20.27 12.13
C ASN A 78 -7.19 -20.77 10.73
N GLY A 79 -6.63 -19.88 9.92
CA GLY A 79 -6.30 -20.09 8.52
C GLY A 79 -7.46 -19.83 7.56
N TRP A 80 -7.20 -20.08 6.27
CA TRP A 80 -8.16 -19.92 5.19
C TRP A 80 -9.36 -20.89 5.31
N PRO A 81 -10.59 -20.45 4.97
CA PRO A 81 -10.96 -19.15 4.41
C PRO A 81 -11.14 -18.04 5.44
N HIS A 82 -10.71 -16.83 5.10
CA HIS A 82 -11.04 -15.64 5.88
C HIS A 82 -12.33 -15.02 5.33
N PHE A 83 -13.40 -15.03 6.12
CA PHE A 83 -14.69 -14.41 5.77
C PHE A 83 -15.29 -14.89 4.44
N ASN A 84 -15.18 -16.19 4.16
CA ASN A 84 -15.71 -16.81 2.94
C ASN A 84 -15.12 -16.24 1.64
N GLU A 85 -13.88 -15.73 1.68
CA GLU A 85 -13.16 -15.35 0.47
C GLU A 85 -12.92 -16.57 -0.44
N LEU A 86 -13.03 -16.36 -1.76
CA LEU A 86 -12.65 -17.38 -2.72
C LEU A 86 -11.14 -17.42 -2.84
N LYS A 87 -10.59 -18.64 -2.94
CA LYS A 87 -9.15 -18.82 -3.09
C LYS A 87 -8.67 -18.24 -4.44
N PRO A 88 -7.54 -17.51 -4.45
CA PRO A 88 -6.95 -17.01 -5.69
C PRO A 88 -6.60 -18.16 -6.64
N LYS A 89 -6.78 -17.93 -7.94
CA LYS A 89 -6.59 -18.95 -8.99
C LYS A 89 -5.54 -18.57 -10.01
N ALA A 90 -5.02 -17.34 -9.98
CA ALA A 90 -4.06 -16.91 -10.97
C ALA A 90 -2.81 -17.80 -10.94
N LYS A 91 -2.36 -18.22 -12.12
CA LYS A 91 -1.26 -19.19 -12.28
C LYS A 91 0.05 -18.75 -11.62
N TRP A 92 0.27 -17.44 -11.50
CA TRP A 92 1.45 -16.88 -10.85
C TRP A 92 1.45 -17.09 -9.32
N PHE A 93 0.29 -17.35 -8.73
CA PHE A 93 0.06 -17.56 -7.30
C PHE A 93 0.17 -19.06 -6.97
N PHE A 94 1.40 -19.56 -6.85
CA PHE A 94 1.73 -20.98 -6.68
C PHE A 94 1.11 -21.66 -5.43
N LYS A 95 1.18 -23.01 -5.39
CA LYS A 95 0.65 -23.86 -4.31
C LYS A 95 1.09 -23.47 -2.87
N LYS A 96 2.32 -22.94 -2.68
CA LYS A 96 2.82 -22.45 -1.38
C LYS A 96 2.73 -20.93 -1.28
N ASN A 97 1.52 -20.40 -1.40
CA ASN A 97 1.20 -18.98 -1.24
C ASN A 97 1.02 -18.61 0.25
N TRP A 98 0.62 -17.36 0.55
CA TRP A 98 0.41 -16.93 1.94
C TRP A 98 -0.49 -17.89 2.73
N TYR A 99 -1.61 -18.35 2.17
CA TYR A 99 -2.54 -19.25 2.87
C TYR A 99 -1.92 -20.59 3.28
N TYR A 100 -0.84 -21.01 2.62
CA TYR A 100 -0.05 -22.18 3.04
C TYR A 100 0.88 -21.84 4.22
N TRP A 101 1.40 -20.62 4.29
CA TRP A 101 2.36 -20.17 5.29
C TRP A 101 1.73 -19.46 6.49
N ASP A 102 0.42 -19.19 6.43
CA ASP A 102 -0.34 -18.62 7.52
C ASP A 102 -0.15 -19.47 8.78
N PRO A 103 0.37 -18.90 9.88
CA PRO A 103 0.60 -19.64 11.10
C PRO A 103 -0.69 -20.05 11.82
N LYS A 104 -1.87 -19.56 11.40
CA LYS A 104 -3.17 -19.88 12.01
C LYS A 104 -3.18 -19.58 13.51
N SER A 105 -2.67 -18.41 13.87
CA SER A 105 -2.44 -18.00 15.25
C SER A 105 -2.97 -16.59 15.44
N GLY A 106 -2.32 -15.79 16.28
CA GLY A 106 -2.68 -14.42 16.54
C GLY A 106 -1.51 -13.53 16.92
N TYR A 107 -1.89 -12.32 17.30
CA TYR A 107 -1.00 -11.20 17.48
C TYR A 107 -0.03 -11.34 18.65
N SER A 108 -0.36 -12.16 19.65
CA SER A 108 0.51 -12.48 20.78
C SER A 108 1.74 -13.30 20.35
N GLU A 109 1.55 -14.27 19.47
CA GLU A 109 2.61 -15.17 19.00
C GLU A 109 3.32 -14.64 17.75
N TYR A 110 2.54 -14.05 16.83
CA TYR A 110 3.04 -13.56 15.53
C TYR A 110 2.69 -12.08 15.31
N PRO A 111 3.22 -11.15 16.13
CA PRO A 111 2.86 -9.73 16.06
C PRO A 111 3.20 -9.09 14.71
N GLY A 112 4.13 -9.63 13.92
CA GLY A 112 4.43 -9.12 12.57
C GLY A 112 3.43 -9.55 11.48
N LEU A 113 2.55 -10.53 11.76
CA LEU A 113 1.59 -11.11 10.81
C LEU A 113 0.13 -10.79 11.15
N TYR A 114 -0.10 -10.25 12.34
CA TYR A 114 -1.40 -9.79 12.84
C TYR A 114 -1.16 -8.42 13.49
N LEU A 115 -1.78 -7.36 12.98
CA LEU A 115 -1.65 -5.99 13.51
C LEU A 115 -2.97 -5.44 14.06
N GLY A 116 -4.05 -6.23 14.08
CA GLY A 116 -5.38 -5.73 14.44
C GLY A 116 -5.44 -5.03 15.80
N ASP A 117 -4.70 -5.52 16.80
CA ASP A 117 -4.58 -4.91 18.12
C ASP A 117 -3.79 -3.58 18.08
N PHE A 118 -2.70 -3.55 17.31
CA PHE A 118 -1.89 -2.34 17.14
C PHE A 118 -2.65 -1.26 16.37
N ILE A 119 -3.32 -1.61 15.27
CA ILE A 119 -4.12 -0.68 14.48
C ILE A 119 -5.25 -0.10 15.33
N GLU A 120 -5.94 -0.94 16.09
CA GLU A 120 -7.01 -0.52 16.97
C GLU A 120 -6.56 0.46 18.04
N LYS A 121 -5.43 0.17 18.68
CA LYS A 121 -4.91 1.01 19.76
C LYS A 121 -4.27 2.30 19.25
N GLU A 122 -3.49 2.21 18.17
CA GLU A 122 -2.55 3.27 17.80
C GLU A 122 -2.97 4.06 16.56
N MET A 123 -3.82 3.52 15.69
CA MET A 123 -4.01 4.10 14.34
C MET A 123 -5.46 4.48 14.05
N LYS A 124 -6.45 3.64 14.37
CA LYS A 124 -7.83 3.78 13.83
C LYS A 124 -8.51 5.11 14.18
N ASN A 125 -8.25 5.64 15.37
CA ASN A 125 -8.87 6.87 15.86
C ASN A 125 -8.03 8.13 15.55
N ASN A 126 -6.90 8.00 14.84
CA ASN A 126 -6.05 9.13 14.53
C ASN A 126 -6.50 9.80 13.22
N PRO A 127 -6.92 11.08 13.23
CA PRO A 127 -7.44 11.76 12.03
C PRO A 127 -6.38 12.01 10.96
N LEU A 128 -5.08 11.94 11.30
CA LEU A 128 -3.99 12.06 10.33
C LEU A 128 -3.93 10.83 9.40
N PHE A 129 -4.46 9.69 9.83
CA PHE A 129 -4.27 8.42 9.14
C PHE A 129 -5.51 7.99 8.37
N ASP A 130 -5.33 7.77 7.08
CA ASP A 130 -6.26 6.97 6.29
C ASP A 130 -5.79 5.51 6.27
N LEU A 131 -6.70 4.59 6.57
CA LEU A 131 -6.42 3.16 6.65
C LEU A 131 -7.13 2.47 5.47
N GLY A 132 -6.36 2.21 4.42
CA GLY A 132 -6.81 1.56 3.19
C GLY A 132 -6.50 0.07 3.15
N ILE A 133 -6.79 -0.56 2.02
CA ILE A 133 -6.52 -1.99 1.77
C ILE A 133 -5.42 -2.19 0.73
N HIS A 134 -4.69 -3.30 0.84
CA HIS A 134 -3.59 -3.68 -0.05
C HIS A 134 -3.57 -5.16 -0.45
N GLY A 135 -4.66 -5.64 -1.05
CA GLY A 135 -4.88 -7.08 -1.26
C GLY A 135 -5.26 -7.80 0.05
N PHE A 136 -5.80 -9.02 -0.03
CA PHE A 136 -6.12 -9.77 1.17
C PHE A 136 -4.83 -10.31 1.82
N ALA A 137 -4.12 -11.12 1.04
CA ALA A 137 -2.79 -11.64 1.32
C ALA A 137 -1.80 -11.24 0.22
N HIS A 138 -1.91 -9.99 -0.24
CA HIS A 138 -1.08 -9.37 -1.27
C HIS A 138 -1.24 -10.01 -2.66
N GLU A 139 -2.46 -10.45 -2.98
CA GLU A 139 -2.80 -10.92 -4.31
C GLU A 139 -2.84 -9.76 -5.30
N CYS A 140 -2.34 -9.98 -6.50
CA CYS A 140 -2.55 -9.09 -7.63
C CYS A 140 -3.97 -9.26 -8.21
N TRP A 141 -4.94 -8.56 -7.63
CA TRP A 141 -6.35 -8.65 -8.02
C TRP A 141 -6.64 -8.40 -9.51
N PRO A 142 -5.98 -7.47 -10.22
CA PRO A 142 -6.22 -7.32 -11.66
C PRO A 142 -5.92 -8.56 -12.51
N LEU A 143 -5.17 -9.54 -11.96
CA LEU A 143 -4.83 -10.80 -12.63
C LEU A 143 -5.73 -11.97 -12.23
N GLU A 144 -6.81 -11.70 -11.49
CA GLU A 144 -7.76 -12.71 -10.99
C GLU A 144 -9.14 -12.59 -11.68
N GLU A 145 -9.96 -13.63 -11.52
CA GLU A 145 -11.35 -13.61 -11.96
C GLU A 145 -12.19 -12.61 -11.12
N SER A 146 -13.16 -11.94 -11.75
CA SER A 146 -13.98 -10.91 -11.08
C SER A 146 -14.63 -11.37 -9.77
N LYS A 147 -15.16 -12.59 -9.72
CA LYS A 147 -15.75 -13.15 -8.49
C LYS A 147 -14.75 -13.32 -7.35
N ILE A 148 -13.49 -13.64 -7.67
CA ILE A 148 -12.41 -13.80 -6.69
C ILE A 148 -12.07 -12.42 -6.13
N VAL A 149 -11.86 -11.44 -7.01
CA VAL A 149 -11.59 -10.05 -6.62
C VAL A 149 -12.70 -9.48 -5.74
N ASP A 150 -13.96 -9.65 -6.14
CA ASP A 150 -15.13 -9.21 -5.36
C ASP A 150 -15.19 -9.89 -3.98
N SER A 151 -14.93 -11.21 -3.91
CA SER A 151 -14.92 -11.93 -2.65
C SER A 151 -13.78 -11.48 -1.72
N GLY A 152 -12.58 -11.23 -2.26
CA GLY A 152 -11.42 -10.76 -1.50
C GLY A 152 -11.62 -9.34 -0.98
N ILE A 153 -12.23 -8.44 -1.76
CA ILE A 153 -12.57 -7.09 -1.32
C ILE A 153 -13.65 -7.11 -0.23
N ARG A 154 -14.67 -7.97 -0.33
CA ARG A 154 -15.66 -8.15 0.75
C ARG A 154 -15.02 -8.65 2.04
N ALA A 155 -14.19 -9.69 1.94
CA ALA A 155 -13.45 -10.21 3.08
C ALA A 155 -12.55 -9.13 3.70
N ALA A 156 -11.95 -8.28 2.85
CA ALA A 156 -11.15 -7.16 3.31
C ALA A 156 -11.91 -6.11 4.10
N LYS A 157 -13.10 -5.71 3.64
CA LYS A 157 -13.97 -4.84 4.41
C LYS A 157 -14.38 -5.47 5.73
N ASN A 158 -14.73 -6.76 5.73
CA ASN A 158 -15.13 -7.46 6.94
C ASN A 158 -14.00 -7.52 7.97
N ALA A 159 -12.77 -7.80 7.53
CA ALA A 159 -11.59 -7.81 8.40
C ALA A 159 -11.32 -6.45 9.04
N ALA A 160 -11.33 -5.37 8.25
CA ALA A 160 -11.13 -4.01 8.74
C ALA A 160 -12.27 -3.55 9.67
N ASN A 161 -13.53 -3.81 9.29
CA ASN A 161 -14.71 -3.42 10.06
C ASN A 161 -14.75 -4.09 11.44
N LYS A 162 -14.25 -5.33 11.57
CA LYS A 162 -14.16 -6.04 12.87
C LYS A 162 -13.33 -5.31 13.91
N ILE A 163 -12.43 -4.40 13.52
CA ILE A 163 -11.66 -3.56 14.44
C ILE A 163 -12.09 -2.08 14.39
N GLY A 164 -13.26 -1.80 13.79
CA GLY A 164 -13.81 -0.45 13.68
C GLY A 164 -13.18 0.42 12.59
N VAL A 165 -12.51 -0.17 11.59
CA VAL A 165 -11.95 0.56 10.45
C VAL A 165 -12.87 0.40 9.24
N SER A 166 -13.32 1.51 8.67
CA SER A 166 -14.08 1.54 7.41
C SER A 166 -13.21 2.07 6.27
N PRO A 167 -12.50 1.20 5.52
CA PRO A 167 -11.57 1.63 4.50
C PRO A 167 -12.30 2.23 3.29
N VAL A 168 -11.79 3.35 2.78
CA VAL A 168 -12.31 4.05 1.59
C VAL A 168 -11.32 4.09 0.43
N SER A 169 -10.04 3.82 0.73
CA SER A 169 -8.92 3.83 -0.20
C SER A 169 -8.36 2.43 -0.42
N CYS A 170 -7.83 2.20 -1.62
CA CYS A 170 -7.20 0.95 -2.00
C CYS A 170 -5.87 1.24 -2.74
N SER A 171 -4.88 0.40 -2.47
CA SER A 171 -3.72 0.24 -3.33
C SER A 171 -3.62 -1.21 -3.76
N SER A 172 -3.31 -1.49 -5.01
CA SER A 172 -3.15 -2.87 -5.45
C SER A 172 -1.70 -3.35 -5.24
N PRO A 173 -1.49 -4.56 -4.73
CA PRO A 173 -0.18 -5.22 -4.68
C PRO A 173 0.61 -5.10 -5.97
N PHE A 174 1.93 -5.01 -5.82
CA PHE A 174 2.89 -4.84 -6.93
C PHE A 174 2.70 -3.57 -7.77
N ASN A 175 1.84 -2.64 -7.34
CA ASN A 175 1.43 -1.49 -8.14
C ASN A 175 0.81 -1.88 -9.49
N ILE A 176 0.14 -3.03 -9.55
CA ILE A 176 -0.64 -3.41 -10.74
C ILE A 176 -2.09 -3.13 -10.41
N THR A 177 -2.68 -2.12 -11.04
CA THR A 177 -4.06 -1.68 -10.74
C THR A 177 -5.00 -1.85 -11.92
N GLU A 178 -4.43 -1.99 -13.12
CA GLU A 178 -5.12 -2.18 -14.39
C GLU A 178 -4.28 -3.12 -15.24
N ASP A 179 -4.89 -4.16 -15.80
CA ASP A 179 -4.25 -5.02 -16.80
C ASP A 179 -5.00 -4.92 -18.13
N LYS A 180 -4.27 -4.90 -19.25
CA LYS A 180 -4.87 -4.81 -20.60
C LYS A 180 -5.92 -5.88 -20.88
N SER A 181 -5.74 -7.10 -20.36
CA SER A 181 -6.70 -8.18 -20.60
C SER A 181 -7.98 -8.02 -19.79
N ASN A 182 -7.96 -7.24 -18.70
CA ASN A 182 -9.10 -7.06 -17.82
C ASN A 182 -9.08 -5.71 -17.07
N PRO A 183 -9.21 -4.57 -17.77
CA PRO A 183 -8.90 -3.25 -17.23
C PRO A 183 -9.88 -2.76 -16.14
N SER A 184 -11.08 -3.33 -16.04
CA SER A 184 -12.13 -2.84 -15.13
C SER A 184 -12.39 -3.74 -13.92
N VAL A 185 -11.77 -4.92 -13.83
CA VAL A 185 -12.12 -5.94 -12.82
C VAL A 185 -11.98 -5.44 -11.38
N LEU A 186 -10.84 -4.85 -11.08
CA LEU A 186 -10.54 -4.31 -9.75
C LEU A 186 -11.46 -3.13 -9.45
N TYR A 187 -11.60 -2.20 -10.39
CA TYR A 187 -12.37 -0.98 -10.18
C TYR A 187 -13.86 -1.25 -9.97
N SER A 188 -14.44 -2.17 -10.74
CA SER A 188 -15.84 -2.56 -10.61
C SER A 188 -16.11 -3.18 -9.25
N ALA A 189 -15.23 -4.07 -8.79
CA ALA A 189 -15.35 -4.71 -7.49
C ALA A 189 -15.15 -3.71 -6.34
N LEU A 190 -14.18 -2.79 -6.44
CA LEU A 190 -13.99 -1.72 -5.45
C LEU A 190 -15.23 -0.84 -5.31
N ARG A 191 -15.76 -0.35 -6.44
CA ARG A 191 -16.97 0.49 -6.45
C ARG A 191 -18.17 -0.24 -5.85
N LYS A 192 -18.42 -1.49 -6.27
CA LYS A 192 -19.50 -2.33 -5.74
C LYS A 192 -19.42 -2.46 -4.21
N ASN A 193 -18.20 -2.49 -3.68
CA ASN A 193 -17.96 -2.60 -2.25
C ASN A 193 -17.79 -1.23 -1.56
N GLY A 194 -18.10 -0.11 -2.21
CA GLY A 194 -18.16 1.21 -1.60
C GLY A 194 -16.83 1.94 -1.43
N PHE A 195 -15.74 1.43 -2.03
CA PHE A 195 -14.48 2.18 -2.11
C PHE A 195 -14.65 3.41 -3.00
N LYS A 196 -13.85 4.44 -2.72
CA LYS A 196 -13.94 5.74 -3.40
C LYS A 196 -12.65 6.16 -4.04
N ILE A 197 -11.50 5.70 -3.52
CA ILE A 197 -10.18 6.13 -3.98
C ILE A 197 -9.29 4.93 -4.28
N ILE A 198 -8.50 5.02 -5.35
CA ILE A 198 -7.46 4.05 -5.68
C ILE A 198 -6.14 4.74 -6.04
N ARG A 199 -5.04 4.17 -5.52
CA ARG A 199 -3.69 4.48 -5.98
C ARG A 199 -3.47 3.91 -7.39
N TYR A 200 -2.89 4.70 -8.28
CA TYR A 200 -2.73 4.34 -9.68
C TYR A 200 -1.31 4.57 -10.21
N THR A 201 -0.84 3.66 -11.04
CA THR A 201 0.52 3.64 -11.61
C THR A 201 0.54 3.53 -13.13
N GLY A 202 -0.62 3.36 -13.77
CA GLY A 202 -0.71 3.17 -15.21
C GLY A 202 -1.42 1.88 -15.59
N LEU A 203 -1.61 1.73 -16.90
CA LEU A 203 -2.06 0.49 -17.54
C LEU A 203 -0.87 -0.45 -17.70
N GLU A 204 -1.00 -1.66 -17.18
CA GLU A 204 0.00 -2.72 -17.32
C GLU A 204 -0.34 -3.69 -18.46
N ASP A 205 0.70 -4.29 -19.04
CA ASP A 205 0.59 -5.32 -20.09
C ASP A 205 1.21 -6.62 -19.55
N PHE A 206 0.57 -7.21 -18.53
CA PHE A 206 1.11 -8.39 -17.87
C PHE A 206 0.96 -9.66 -18.74
N PRO A 207 1.92 -10.60 -18.73
CA PRO A 207 3.24 -10.55 -18.06
C PRO A 207 4.33 -9.89 -18.92
N LYS A 208 3.99 -9.29 -20.07
CA LYS A 208 4.96 -8.80 -21.06
C LYS A 208 5.80 -7.65 -20.54
N LYS A 209 5.18 -6.67 -19.86
CA LYS A 209 5.88 -5.46 -19.42
C LYS A 209 5.19 -4.80 -18.23
N MET A 210 6.01 -4.34 -17.28
CA MET A 210 5.57 -3.41 -16.24
C MET A 210 5.99 -2.00 -16.62
N THR A 211 5.04 -1.10 -16.82
CA THR A 211 5.27 0.31 -17.17
C THR A 211 4.65 1.22 -16.14
N HIS A 212 5.25 1.27 -14.94
CA HIS A 212 4.91 2.31 -13.99
C HIS A 212 5.15 3.69 -14.62
N LYS A 213 4.08 4.46 -14.81
CA LYS A 213 4.12 5.80 -15.38
C LYS A 213 4.07 6.82 -14.25
N PHE A 214 5.18 7.10 -13.60
CA PHE A 214 5.16 8.07 -12.50
C PHE A 214 4.77 9.47 -12.97
N LYS A 215 3.82 10.12 -12.29
CA LYS A 215 3.35 11.48 -12.63
C LYS A 215 2.95 12.28 -11.39
N VAL A 216 3.05 13.60 -11.50
CA VAL A 216 2.51 14.58 -10.55
C VAL A 216 1.39 15.31 -11.27
N ILE A 217 0.15 14.91 -11.01
CA ILE A 217 -1.06 15.44 -11.65
C ILE A 217 -2.19 15.56 -10.62
N PRO A 218 -3.23 16.35 -10.89
CA PRO A 218 -4.45 16.33 -10.08
C PRO A 218 -5.08 14.93 -10.04
N PRO A 219 -5.74 14.55 -8.93
CA PRO A 219 -6.58 13.36 -8.91
C PRO A 219 -7.66 13.46 -9.97
N PHE A 220 -8.04 12.33 -10.58
CA PHE A 220 -9.05 12.30 -11.64
C PHE A 220 -10.07 11.20 -11.38
N LYS A 221 -11.31 11.37 -11.84
CA LYS A 221 -12.37 10.37 -11.70
C LYS A 221 -12.39 9.42 -12.90
N ARG A 222 -12.43 8.11 -12.65
CA ARG A 222 -12.64 7.07 -13.69
C ARG A 222 -13.37 5.88 -13.05
N TYR A 223 -14.28 5.22 -13.79
CA TYR A 223 -15.07 4.08 -13.27
C TYR A 223 -15.85 4.34 -11.96
N GLY A 224 -16.11 5.61 -11.61
CA GLY A 224 -16.74 5.99 -10.33
C GLY A 224 -15.79 5.99 -9.12
N LEU A 225 -14.48 5.97 -9.34
CA LEU A 225 -13.44 6.10 -8.31
C LEU A 225 -12.56 7.32 -8.60
N THR A 226 -12.00 7.90 -7.55
CA THR A 226 -10.93 8.90 -7.63
C THR A 226 -9.58 8.21 -7.71
N PHE A 227 -8.80 8.53 -8.75
CA PHE A 227 -7.49 7.97 -9.01
C PHE A 227 -6.41 8.93 -8.53
N VAL A 228 -5.47 8.42 -7.73
CA VAL A 228 -4.29 9.17 -7.29
C VAL A 228 -3.05 8.58 -7.96
N HIS A 229 -2.41 9.35 -8.83
CA HIS A 229 -1.23 8.86 -9.54
C HIS A 229 -0.01 8.83 -8.61
N VAL A 230 0.71 7.70 -8.57
CA VAL A 230 2.01 7.63 -7.90
C VAL A 230 3.01 8.52 -8.62
N SER A 231 3.68 9.37 -7.87
CA SER A 231 4.71 10.28 -8.39
C SER A 231 6.11 9.73 -8.18
N SER A 232 6.32 9.00 -7.08
CA SER A 232 7.60 8.34 -6.83
C SER A 232 7.45 7.22 -5.81
N THR A 233 8.46 6.36 -5.78
CA THR A 233 8.59 5.27 -4.81
C THR A 233 9.91 5.39 -4.05
N PHE A 234 9.86 5.04 -2.77
CA PHE A 234 10.97 5.04 -1.85
C PHE A 234 11.00 3.73 -1.07
N ASP A 235 12.16 3.10 -1.05
CA ASP A 235 12.49 2.02 -0.13
C ASP A 235 13.52 2.54 0.89
N GLY A 236 13.48 2.09 2.14
CA GLY A 236 14.45 2.46 3.18
C GLY A 236 15.89 2.19 2.75
N THR A 237 16.10 1.17 1.91
CA THR A 237 17.41 0.80 1.36
C THR A 237 17.85 1.63 0.14
N SER A 238 17.07 2.66 -0.24
CA SER A 238 17.38 3.53 -1.38
C SER A 238 18.75 4.21 -1.21
N LYS A 239 19.56 4.17 -2.28
CA LYS A 239 20.86 4.85 -2.34
C LYS A 239 20.69 6.37 -2.20
N PRO A 240 21.68 7.12 -1.66
CA PRO A 240 21.61 8.58 -1.52
C PRO A 240 21.23 9.32 -2.81
N GLY A 241 21.72 8.87 -3.97
CA GLY A 241 21.35 9.46 -5.26
C GLY A 241 19.85 9.35 -5.59
N ARG A 242 19.17 8.28 -5.16
CA ARG A 242 17.70 8.19 -5.29
C ARG A 242 17.01 9.20 -4.38
N ILE A 243 17.48 9.38 -3.15
CA ILE A 243 16.93 10.38 -2.21
C ILE A 243 17.08 11.78 -2.80
N LYS A 244 18.27 12.14 -3.29
CA LYS A 244 18.53 13.44 -3.94
C LYS A 244 17.57 13.70 -5.11
N ARG A 245 17.31 12.70 -5.96
CA ARG A 245 16.34 12.83 -7.06
C ARG A 245 14.92 13.06 -6.57
N ILE A 246 14.47 12.33 -5.55
CA ILE A 246 13.14 12.52 -4.96
C ILE A 246 13.00 13.93 -4.39
N LEU A 247 14.00 14.40 -3.63
CA LEU A 247 14.00 15.74 -3.05
C LEU A 247 13.90 16.83 -4.13
N LYS A 248 14.75 16.73 -5.16
CA LYS A 248 14.74 17.66 -6.30
C LYS A 248 13.38 17.69 -6.99
N ASP A 249 12.80 16.52 -7.27
CA ASP A 249 11.50 16.39 -7.91
C ASP A 249 10.36 16.97 -7.05
N ILE A 250 10.37 16.76 -5.72
CA ILE A 250 9.42 17.39 -4.81
C ILE A 250 9.55 18.92 -4.85
N GLU A 251 10.77 19.45 -4.78
CA GLU A 251 11.01 20.90 -4.77
C GLU A 251 10.61 21.56 -6.10
N GLU A 252 10.95 20.94 -7.23
CA GLU A 252 10.56 21.41 -8.57
C GLU A 252 9.03 21.47 -8.72
N ASN A 253 8.30 20.42 -8.29
CA ASN A 253 6.84 20.42 -8.37
C ASN A 253 6.18 21.32 -7.33
N ALA A 254 6.79 21.52 -6.15
CA ALA A 254 6.29 22.47 -5.15
C ALA A 254 6.36 23.92 -5.61
N ASN A 255 7.23 24.24 -6.58
CA ASN A 255 7.32 25.58 -7.17
C ASN A 255 6.37 25.77 -8.37
N LYS A 256 5.67 24.73 -8.83
CA LYS A 256 4.68 24.84 -9.91
C LYS A 256 3.38 25.45 -9.38
N ARG A 257 2.65 26.13 -10.27
CA ARG A 257 1.40 26.85 -9.92
C ARG A 257 0.19 25.94 -9.69
N ASP A 258 0.21 24.68 -10.13
CA ASP A 258 -0.92 23.79 -9.93
C ASP A 258 -1.07 23.40 -8.45
N LYS A 259 -2.05 24.00 -7.79
CA LYS A 259 -2.37 23.72 -6.39
C LYS A 259 -3.06 22.38 -6.20
N ASN A 260 -3.74 21.87 -7.23
CA ASN A 260 -4.53 20.64 -7.20
C ASN A 260 -3.71 19.39 -7.53
N ALA A 261 -2.54 19.56 -8.16
CA ALA A 261 -1.61 18.46 -8.38
C ALA A 261 -1.18 17.79 -7.07
N VAL A 262 -1.12 16.44 -7.08
CA VAL A 262 -0.70 15.63 -5.93
C VAL A 262 0.65 14.99 -6.21
N TYR A 263 1.62 15.21 -5.33
CA TYR A 263 2.84 14.42 -5.25
C TYR A 263 2.62 13.24 -4.31
N CYS A 264 2.37 12.05 -4.87
CA CYS A 264 2.16 10.82 -4.10
C CYS A 264 3.48 10.05 -3.97
N LEU A 265 4.11 10.12 -2.80
CA LEU A 265 5.29 9.32 -2.46
C LEU A 265 4.86 7.99 -1.82
N CYS A 266 5.22 6.88 -2.46
CA CYS A 266 4.94 5.55 -1.91
C CYS A 266 6.17 4.98 -1.20
N CYS A 267 5.96 4.37 -0.04
CA CYS A 267 6.97 3.61 0.67
C CYS A 267 6.34 2.39 1.33
N HIS A 268 7.16 1.61 2.05
CA HIS A 268 6.67 0.48 2.84
C HIS A 268 6.91 0.69 4.33
N ASP A 269 6.19 -0.02 5.17
CA ASP A 269 6.43 -0.01 6.62
C ASP A 269 7.79 -0.63 7.01
N PHE A 270 8.31 -1.58 6.22
CA PHE A 270 9.66 -2.13 6.41
C PHE A 270 10.80 -1.14 6.04
N THR A 271 10.46 0.06 5.55
CA THR A 271 11.46 1.12 5.31
C THR A 271 12.12 1.65 6.58
N PHE A 272 11.65 1.22 7.77
CA PHE A 272 12.27 1.53 9.07
C PHE A 272 13.78 1.25 9.14
N LYS A 273 14.30 0.32 8.33
CA LYS A 273 15.75 0.04 8.24
C LYS A 273 16.58 1.26 7.86
N SER A 274 15.96 2.26 7.24
CA SER A 274 16.48 3.61 7.20
C SER A 274 15.36 4.62 7.36
N LEU A 275 14.70 4.60 8.53
CA LEU A 275 13.84 5.72 8.97
C LEU A 275 14.58 7.06 8.78
N LYS A 276 15.91 7.07 8.92
CA LYS A 276 16.78 8.20 8.58
C LYS A 276 16.53 8.76 7.17
N ASN A 277 16.49 7.91 6.15
CA ASN A 277 16.27 8.35 4.77
C ASN A 277 14.86 8.92 4.56
N LEU A 278 13.83 8.29 5.16
CA LEU A 278 12.47 8.82 5.09
C LEU A 278 12.38 10.17 5.83
N LYS A 279 13.02 10.29 7.00
CA LYS A 279 13.11 11.54 7.77
C LYS A 279 13.74 12.66 6.96
N ILE A 280 14.79 12.38 6.17
CA ILE A 280 15.39 13.39 5.27
C ILE A 280 14.34 13.93 4.30
N ILE A 281 13.59 13.04 3.64
CA ILE A 281 12.54 13.44 2.68
C ILE A 281 11.44 14.24 3.40
N LEU A 282 10.93 13.72 4.51
CA LEU A 282 9.81 14.33 5.24
C LEU A 282 10.19 15.66 5.91
N ASN A 283 11.44 15.83 6.35
CA ASN A 283 11.92 17.13 6.85
C ASN A 283 11.92 18.19 5.75
N THR A 284 12.27 17.84 4.52
CA THR A 284 12.16 18.77 3.38
C THR A 284 10.70 19.12 3.08
N VAL A 285 9.82 18.12 3.07
CA VAL A 285 8.36 18.31 2.92
C VAL A 285 7.81 19.25 4.01
N LEU A 286 8.17 19.04 5.29
CA LEU A 286 7.75 19.92 6.38
C LEU A 286 8.29 21.36 6.23
N LYS A 287 9.52 21.54 5.76
CA LYS A 287 10.08 22.86 5.44
C LYS A 287 9.27 23.55 4.32
N LEU A 288 8.87 22.82 3.29
CA LEU A 288 8.04 23.35 2.20
C LEU A 288 6.61 23.69 2.68
N LYS A 289 6.04 22.88 3.59
CA LYS A 289 4.76 23.17 4.26
C LYS A 289 4.84 24.47 5.05
N LYS A 290 5.88 24.66 5.87
CA LYS A 290 6.10 25.89 6.65
C LYS A 290 6.24 27.13 5.75
N LYS A 291 6.76 26.98 4.53
CA LYS A 291 6.85 28.03 3.52
C LYS A 291 5.55 28.26 2.72
N GLY A 292 4.47 27.54 3.04
CA GLY A 292 3.19 27.64 2.33
C GLY A 292 3.21 27.09 0.90
N LYS A 293 4.26 26.33 0.51
CA LYS A 293 4.41 25.81 -0.86
C LYS A 293 3.63 24.53 -1.11
N ILE A 294 3.40 23.74 -0.06
CA ILE A 294 2.66 22.49 -0.14
C ILE A 294 1.69 22.33 1.03
N GLU A 295 0.61 21.62 0.74
CA GLU A 295 -0.34 21.09 1.72
C GLU A 295 -0.03 19.61 1.97
N LEU A 296 -0.14 19.12 3.20
CA LEU A 296 -0.02 17.68 3.48
C LEU A 296 -1.40 17.07 3.62
N ILE A 297 -1.65 15.97 2.91
CA ILE A 297 -2.95 15.29 2.89
C ILE A 297 -2.75 13.77 2.97
N ASN A 298 -3.77 13.06 3.45
CA ASN A 298 -3.94 11.64 3.15
C ASN A 298 -4.96 11.45 2.01
N MET A 299 -5.19 10.20 1.57
CA MET A 299 -6.15 9.94 0.49
C MET A 299 -7.56 10.36 0.87
N ARG A 300 -8.02 10.10 2.10
CA ARG A 300 -9.37 10.45 2.55
C ARG A 300 -9.66 11.95 2.48
N ASP A 301 -8.67 12.80 2.70
CA ASP A 301 -8.83 14.26 2.59
C ASP A 301 -9.24 14.70 1.18
N LEU A 302 -8.92 13.92 0.14
CA LEU A 302 -9.37 14.19 -1.24
C LEU A 302 -10.88 14.06 -1.42
N LEU A 303 -11.61 13.39 -0.51
CA LEU A 303 -13.06 13.28 -0.56
C LEU A 303 -13.78 14.48 0.05
N LYS A 304 -13.13 15.19 0.98
CA LYS A 304 -13.74 16.32 1.69
C LYS A 304 -13.90 17.55 0.78
N ASN A 305 -13.02 17.67 -0.20
CA ASN A 305 -12.97 18.80 -1.13
C ASN A 305 -13.88 18.64 -2.37
N GLY A 306 -14.74 17.61 -2.39
CA GLY A 306 -15.58 17.26 -3.54
C GLY A 306 -17.09 17.45 -3.33
N ASN A 307 -17.49 18.21 -2.31
CA ASN A 307 -18.90 18.55 -2.03
C ASN A 307 -19.34 19.90 -2.63
N GLU A 308 -18.62 20.39 -3.64
CA GLU A 308 -19.06 21.48 -4.50
C GLU A 308 -19.16 20.92 -5.93
N ASP A 309 -20.20 20.13 -6.20
CA ASP A 309 -20.73 19.81 -7.53
C ASP A 309 -22.22 19.45 -7.38
#